data_AF-A0A1T5EZD6-F1
#
_entry.id   AF-A0A1T5EZD6-F1
#
_cell.length_a   1.000
_cell.length_b   1.000
_cell.length_c   1.000
_cell.angle_alpha   90.00
_cell.angle_beta   90.00
_cell.angle_gamma   90.00
#
_symmetry.space_group_name_H-M   'P 1'
#
loop_
_entity.id
_entity.type
_entity.pdbx_description
1 polymer ?
#
loop_
_entity_poly.entity_id
_entity_poly.type
_entity_poly.pdbx_seq_one_letter_code
_entity_poly.pdbx_strand_id
1 'polypeptide(L)'
;MTFTTSDGTLSFDYPATWVIRDPAGEAPLGGEFVDVVNAAGKQMAALRTNIVTGAECGDQQPYLLIDSQPMQALAEPGAADQSPPRFVFEARGDFAAKEASPPTYASYGITMMPEETGPTSCPMFQLFLWPPSGALFGQAYDPTKNTTPGDPGLPYLEKAKLYATTAEYQDVRKMITSLRPAGNGGATGTGTVTEPAK
;
A
#
# COMPACT_ATOMS: atom_id res chain seq x y z
N MET A 1 18.07 -2.54 -2.99
CA MET A 1 18.34 -2.66 -1.54
C MET A 1 17.13 -3.31 -0.90
N THR A 2 17.27 -3.86 0.30
CA THR A 2 16.15 -4.45 1.06
C THR A 2 16.10 -3.77 2.42
N PHE A 3 14.90 -3.38 2.83
CA PHE A 3 14.61 -2.92 4.18
C PHE A 3 13.88 -4.04 4.91
N THR A 4 14.22 -4.23 6.18
CA THR A 4 13.54 -5.13 7.09
C THR A 4 13.13 -4.30 8.30
N THR A 5 11.87 -4.43 8.71
CA THR A 5 11.36 -3.76 9.92
C THR A 5 12.18 -4.16 11.14
N SER A 6 12.26 -3.27 12.12
CA SER A 6 13.01 -3.47 13.37
C SER A 6 12.56 -4.71 14.15
N ASP A 7 11.27 -5.05 14.07
CA ASP A 7 10.68 -6.27 14.65
C ASP A 7 10.97 -7.55 13.83
N GLY A 8 11.59 -7.42 12.66
CA GLY A 8 11.94 -8.53 11.78
C GLY A 8 10.74 -9.26 11.17
N THR A 9 9.56 -8.64 11.13
CA THR A 9 8.33 -9.28 10.62
C THR A 9 8.09 -9.00 9.14
N LEU A 10 8.44 -7.82 8.63
CA LEU A 10 8.24 -7.42 7.23
C LEU A 10 9.54 -7.04 6.55
N SER A 11 9.57 -7.22 5.23
CA SER A 11 10.64 -6.70 4.38
C SER A 11 10.12 -6.28 3.03
N PHE A 12 10.77 -5.27 2.43
CA PHE A 12 10.52 -4.86 1.06
C PHE A 12 11.82 -4.40 0.38
N ASP A 13 11.85 -4.50 -0.94
CA ASP A 13 12.97 -4.05 -1.76
C ASP A 13 12.71 -2.62 -2.27
N TYR A 14 13.76 -1.81 -2.34
CA TYR A 14 13.69 -0.43 -2.82
C TYR A 14 14.91 -0.07 -3.70
N PRO A 15 14.79 0.91 -4.61
CA PRO A 15 15.90 1.38 -5.43
C PRO A 15 17.11 1.82 -4.59
N ALA A 16 18.33 1.49 -5.02
CA ALA A 16 19.53 1.77 -4.24
C ALA A 16 19.85 3.28 -4.08
N THR A 17 19.28 4.12 -4.94
CA THR A 17 19.40 5.58 -4.87
C THR A 17 18.39 6.21 -3.90
N TRP A 18 17.44 5.43 -3.38
CA TRP A 18 16.44 5.88 -2.42
C TRP A 18 16.92 5.59 -1.00
N VAL A 19 16.31 6.29 -0.03
CA VAL A 19 16.69 6.24 1.39
C VAL A 19 15.46 5.95 2.23
N ILE A 20 15.63 5.09 3.22
CA ILE A 20 14.65 4.89 4.28
C ILE A 20 14.94 5.89 5.39
N ARG A 21 13.94 6.66 5.80
CA ARG A 21 14.01 7.55 6.95
C ARG A 21 13.04 7.07 8.00
N ASP A 22 13.47 7.12 9.25
CA ASP A 22 12.57 7.05 10.40
C ASP A 22 12.20 8.50 10.76
N PRO A 23 11.00 8.99 10.38
CA PRO A 23 10.58 10.36 10.66
C PRO A 23 10.16 10.57 12.12
N ALA A 24 9.99 9.51 12.91
CA ALA A 24 9.51 9.59 14.28
C ALA A 24 10.08 8.41 15.11
N GLY A 25 11.07 8.69 15.96
CA GLY A 25 11.51 7.71 16.95
C GLY A 25 10.31 7.12 17.71
N GLU A 26 10.22 5.79 17.73
CA GLU A 26 9.12 4.94 18.21
C GLU A 26 7.69 5.40 17.84
N ALA A 27 7.00 4.61 17.01
CA ALA A 27 5.58 4.80 16.71
C ALA A 27 4.75 4.83 18.03
N PRO A 28 3.70 5.68 18.16
CA PRO A 28 2.98 5.88 19.43
C PRO A 28 2.36 4.63 20.07
N LEU A 29 2.13 3.59 19.28
CA LEU A 29 1.58 2.31 19.73
C LEU A 29 2.65 1.19 19.79
N GLY A 30 3.92 1.53 19.54
CA GLY A 30 4.92 0.58 19.06
C GLY A 30 4.68 0.21 17.59
N GLY A 31 5.66 -0.42 16.95
CA GLY A 31 5.64 -0.74 15.52
C GLY A 31 6.62 0.09 14.71
N GLU A 32 6.60 -0.12 13.40
CA GLU A 32 7.48 0.56 12.46
C GLU A 32 6.79 1.79 11.87
N PHE A 33 7.52 2.91 11.76
CA PHE A 33 7.14 4.02 10.91
C PHE A 33 8.35 4.47 10.11
N VAL A 34 8.32 4.22 8.80
CA VAL A 34 9.37 4.67 7.89
C VAL A 34 8.82 5.35 6.66
N ASP A 35 9.51 6.41 6.25
CA ASP A 35 9.32 7.07 4.97
C ASP A 35 10.35 6.53 3.97
N VAL A 36 9.89 6.18 2.78
CA VAL A 36 10.77 5.90 1.65
C VAL A 36 10.91 7.15 0.81
N VAL A 37 12.14 7.65 0.68
CA VAL A 37 12.46 8.93 0.06
C VAL A 37 13.34 8.70 -1.16
N ASN A 38 12.98 9.27 -2.30
CA ASN A 38 13.81 9.16 -3.51
C ASN A 38 15.09 10.01 -3.42
N ALA A 39 15.96 9.88 -4.43
CA ALA A 39 17.23 10.61 -4.50
C ALA A 39 17.07 12.15 -4.48
N ALA A 40 15.91 12.67 -4.88
CA ALA A 40 15.59 14.10 -4.86
C ALA A 40 15.04 14.58 -3.49
N GLY A 41 14.97 13.71 -2.49
CA GLY A 41 14.46 14.06 -1.16
C GLY A 41 12.93 14.04 -1.06
N LYS A 42 12.22 13.52 -2.06
CA LYS A 42 10.77 13.42 -2.07
C LYS A 42 10.31 12.09 -1.48
N GLN A 43 9.32 12.14 -0.59
CA GLN A 43 8.66 10.96 -0.05
C GLN A 43 7.82 10.27 -1.12
N MET A 44 8.08 8.99 -1.33
CA MET A 44 7.44 8.12 -2.32
C MET A 44 6.44 7.15 -1.70
N ALA A 45 6.67 6.73 -0.46
CA ALA A 45 5.73 5.92 0.30
C ALA A 45 6.01 6.08 1.81
N ALA A 46 5.05 5.70 2.64
CA ALA A 46 5.27 5.46 4.06
C ALA A 46 4.78 4.06 4.41
N LEU A 47 5.59 3.30 5.17
CA LEU A 47 5.15 2.09 5.85
C LEU A 47 4.84 2.44 7.31
N ARG A 48 3.67 2.02 7.77
CA ARG A 48 3.27 2.09 9.18
C ARG A 48 2.69 0.76 9.61
N THR A 49 3.19 0.17 10.69
CA THR A 49 2.64 -1.07 11.27
C THR A 49 1.98 -0.80 12.62
N ASN A 50 1.23 -1.79 13.11
CA ASN A 50 0.53 -1.73 14.40
C ASN A 50 -0.43 -0.53 14.51
N ILE A 51 -1.14 -0.26 13.43
CA ILE A 51 -2.18 0.75 13.38
C ILE A 51 -3.55 0.10 13.60
N VAL A 52 -4.50 0.88 14.11
CA VAL A 52 -5.90 0.48 14.15
C VAL A 52 -6.48 0.55 12.75
N THR A 53 -6.92 -0.59 12.23
CA THR A 53 -7.61 -0.68 10.95
C THR A 53 -9.12 -0.69 11.15
N GLY A 54 -9.72 0.49 11.18
CA GLY A 54 -11.17 0.67 11.06
C GLY A 54 -11.51 1.07 9.64
N ALA A 55 -12.34 0.29 8.96
CA ALA A 55 -12.92 0.66 7.67
C ALA A 55 -14.44 0.61 7.78
N GLU A 56 -15.08 1.75 7.60
CA GLU A 56 -16.54 1.86 7.57
C GLU A 56 -16.97 2.45 6.24
N CYS A 57 -17.87 1.77 5.53
CA CYS A 57 -18.40 2.31 4.30
C CYS A 57 -19.42 3.41 4.61
N GLY A 58 -19.00 4.67 4.45
CA GLY A 58 -19.89 5.83 4.40
C GLY A 58 -20.49 6.03 3.00
N ASP A 59 -20.67 7.27 2.60
CA ASP A 59 -21.20 7.61 1.28
C ASP A 59 -20.26 7.13 0.16
N GLN A 60 -20.80 6.32 -0.75
CA GLN A 60 -20.05 5.86 -1.91
C GLN A 60 -19.76 7.02 -2.88
N GLN A 61 -18.55 7.01 -3.43
CA GLN A 61 -18.05 8.04 -4.33
C GLN A 61 -17.77 7.42 -5.70
N PRO A 62 -17.84 8.20 -6.80
CA PRO A 62 -17.39 7.75 -8.11
C PRO A 62 -15.98 7.16 -8.02
N TYR A 63 -15.80 5.99 -8.61
CA TYR A 63 -14.63 5.15 -8.43
C TYR A 63 -13.81 5.06 -9.72
N LEU A 64 -12.49 5.08 -9.57
CA LEU A 64 -11.55 4.82 -10.64
C LEU A 64 -10.44 3.89 -10.14
N LEU A 65 -10.30 2.74 -10.78
CA LEU A 65 -9.11 1.91 -10.66
C LEU A 65 -8.10 2.28 -11.75
N ILE A 66 -6.84 2.51 -11.37
CA ILE A 66 -5.74 2.88 -12.28
C ILE A 66 -4.78 1.71 -12.45
N ASP A 67 -4.41 1.02 -11.37
CA ASP A 67 -3.55 -0.17 -11.36
C ASP A 67 -3.93 -1.08 -10.20
N SER A 68 -3.72 -2.38 -10.34
CA SER A 68 -3.99 -3.38 -9.31
C SER A 68 -3.05 -4.58 -9.45
N GLN A 69 -2.58 -5.12 -8.32
CA GLN A 69 -1.84 -6.38 -8.30
C GLN A 69 -2.12 -7.15 -7.00
N PRO A 70 -2.56 -8.42 -7.07
CA PRO A 70 -2.61 -9.30 -5.91
C PRO A 70 -1.24 -9.46 -5.23
N MET A 71 -1.21 -9.41 -3.90
CA MET A 71 0.01 -9.55 -3.08
C MET A 71 0.02 -10.88 -2.35
N GLN A 72 0.26 -11.96 -3.10
CA GLN A 72 0.17 -13.32 -2.57
C GLN A 72 1.09 -13.58 -1.37
N ALA A 73 2.23 -12.89 -1.28
CA ALA A 73 3.16 -13.01 -0.15
C ALA A 73 2.54 -12.55 1.18
N LEU A 74 1.48 -11.73 1.14
CA LEU A 74 0.77 -11.21 2.30
C LEU A 74 -0.56 -11.95 2.55
N ALA A 75 -0.85 -13.03 1.83
CA ALA A 75 -2.05 -13.81 2.09
C ALA A 75 -1.99 -14.43 3.49
N GLU A 76 -3.03 -14.24 4.29
CA GLU A 76 -3.15 -14.91 5.58
C GLU A 76 -3.39 -16.41 5.39
N PRO A 77 -2.55 -17.29 5.98
CA PRO A 77 -2.79 -18.73 5.92
C PRO A 77 -4.12 -19.10 6.59
N GLY A 78 -5.04 -19.70 5.83
CA GLY A 78 -6.31 -20.20 6.36
C GLY A 78 -7.44 -19.17 6.46
N ALA A 79 -7.27 -17.96 5.91
CA ALA A 79 -8.38 -17.00 5.77
C ALA A 79 -9.54 -17.61 4.95
N ALA A 80 -10.77 -17.33 5.39
CA ALA A 80 -11.98 -17.98 4.86
C ALA A 80 -12.24 -17.69 3.37
N ASP A 81 -11.79 -16.53 2.87
CA ASP A 81 -11.91 -16.09 1.48
C ASP A 81 -10.62 -16.29 0.66
N GLN A 82 -9.51 -16.68 1.33
CA GLN A 82 -8.16 -16.88 0.78
C GLN A 82 -7.66 -15.78 -0.16
N SER A 83 -8.26 -14.60 -0.11
CA SER A 83 -7.98 -13.54 -1.07
C SER A 83 -6.82 -12.70 -0.56
N PRO A 84 -5.67 -12.68 -1.25
CA PRO A 84 -4.55 -11.85 -0.82
C PRO A 84 -4.95 -10.37 -0.83
N PRO A 85 -4.36 -9.54 0.06
CA PRO A 85 -4.39 -8.10 -0.11
C PRO A 85 -3.92 -7.72 -1.51
N ARG A 86 -4.38 -6.57 -2.01
CA ARG A 86 -3.97 -6.07 -3.33
C ARG A 86 -3.22 -4.76 -3.17
N PHE A 87 -2.13 -4.61 -3.91
CA PHE A 87 -1.68 -3.28 -4.29
C PHE A 87 -2.73 -2.68 -5.22
N VAL A 88 -3.12 -1.44 -4.98
CA VAL A 88 -3.99 -0.66 -5.85
C VAL A 88 -3.43 0.74 -6.03
N PHE A 89 -3.58 1.29 -7.23
CA PHE A 89 -3.61 2.73 -7.45
C PHE A 89 -5.02 3.07 -7.88
N GLU A 90 -5.72 3.85 -7.06
CA GLU A 90 -7.13 4.12 -7.23
C GLU A 90 -7.45 5.58 -6.92
N ALA A 91 -8.66 6.00 -7.29
CA ALA A 91 -9.18 7.30 -6.98
C ALA A 91 -10.68 7.27 -6.61
N ARG A 92 -11.11 8.33 -5.95
CA ARG A 92 -12.50 8.65 -5.62
C ARG A 92 -12.84 10.07 -6.08
N GLY A 93 -14.12 10.36 -6.28
CA GLY A 93 -14.67 11.72 -6.37
C GLY A 93 -14.89 12.26 -7.78
N ASP A 94 -14.76 13.57 -7.95
CA ASP A 94 -15.11 14.28 -9.19
C ASP A 94 -14.01 14.17 -10.27
N PHE A 95 -14.35 13.56 -11.40
CA PHE A 95 -13.46 13.37 -12.55
C PHE A 95 -13.16 14.67 -13.32
N ALA A 96 -13.97 15.72 -13.13
CA ALA A 96 -13.74 17.03 -13.74
C ALA A 96 -12.88 17.96 -12.87
N ALA A 97 -12.64 17.60 -11.61
CA ALA A 97 -11.89 18.42 -10.67
C ALA A 97 -10.47 18.71 -11.17
N LYS A 98 -10.03 19.97 -11.03
CA LYS A 98 -8.69 20.40 -11.42
C LYS A 98 -7.63 20.08 -10.36
N GLU A 99 -8.05 20.04 -9.11
CA GLU A 99 -7.20 19.86 -7.93
C GLU A 99 -7.78 18.78 -7.00
N ALA A 100 -6.95 18.28 -6.09
CA ALA A 100 -7.39 17.38 -5.02
C ALA A 100 -8.18 18.15 -3.95
N SER A 101 -9.34 17.62 -3.55
CA SER A 101 -10.18 18.18 -2.49
C SER A 101 -11.20 17.14 -2.06
N PRO A 102 -11.59 17.01 -0.78
CA PRO A 102 -12.55 15.99 -0.38
C PRO A 102 -13.86 16.10 -1.16
N PRO A 103 -14.40 14.99 -1.71
CA PRO A 103 -13.92 13.59 -1.60
C PRO A 103 -12.96 13.15 -2.73
N THR A 104 -12.54 14.05 -3.61
CA THR A 104 -11.67 13.81 -4.76
C THR A 104 -10.20 13.63 -4.41
N TYR A 105 -9.74 12.37 -4.44
CA TYR A 105 -8.37 11.98 -4.16
C TYR A 105 -7.96 10.77 -4.98
N ALA A 106 -6.66 10.67 -5.30
CA ALA A 106 -6.04 9.46 -5.82
C ALA A 106 -4.89 9.04 -4.90
N SER A 107 -4.69 7.75 -4.69
CA SER A 107 -3.56 7.24 -3.92
C SER A 107 -3.22 5.82 -4.31
N TYR A 108 -1.98 5.42 -4.05
CA TYR A 108 -1.52 4.05 -4.24
C TYR A 108 -1.10 3.43 -2.91
N GLY A 109 -1.43 2.16 -2.72
CA GLY A 109 -1.12 1.44 -1.50
C GLY A 109 -1.71 0.03 -1.48
N ILE A 110 -1.59 -0.64 -0.35
CA ILE A 110 -2.11 -2.01 -0.17
C ILE A 110 -3.49 -1.93 0.47
N THR A 111 -4.47 -2.64 -0.09
CA THR A 111 -5.82 -2.76 0.48
C THR A 111 -6.21 -4.22 0.67
N MET A 112 -6.88 -4.51 1.79
CA MET A 112 -7.59 -5.77 2.02
C MET A 112 -9.05 -5.74 1.52
N MET A 113 -9.51 -4.61 0.98
CA MET A 113 -10.88 -4.50 0.50
C MET A 113 -11.09 -5.40 -0.74
N PRO A 114 -12.27 -6.01 -0.89
CA PRO A 114 -12.64 -6.74 -2.10
C PRO A 114 -12.47 -5.88 -3.37
N GLU A 115 -12.37 -6.53 -4.52
CA GLU A 115 -12.28 -5.80 -5.78
C GLU A 115 -13.61 -5.12 -6.08
N GLU A 116 -13.56 -3.81 -6.30
CA GLU A 116 -14.73 -3.01 -6.61
C GLU A 116 -15.09 -3.19 -8.08
N THR A 117 -16.31 -3.64 -8.35
CA THR A 117 -16.80 -3.90 -9.72
C THR A 117 -17.78 -2.84 -10.21
N GLY A 118 -18.17 -1.90 -9.34
CA GLY A 118 -19.13 -0.85 -9.62
C GLY A 118 -18.52 0.50 -10.01
N PRO A 119 -19.34 1.46 -10.51
CA PRO A 119 -18.90 2.81 -10.83
C PRO A 119 -18.66 3.68 -9.57
N THR A 120 -19.06 3.18 -8.40
CA THR A 120 -18.90 3.82 -7.11
C THR A 120 -18.29 2.84 -6.12
N SER A 121 -17.56 3.35 -5.13
CA SER A 121 -16.96 2.57 -4.05
C SER A 121 -17.00 3.35 -2.75
N CYS A 122 -16.88 2.65 -1.62
CA CYS A 122 -16.68 3.23 -0.30
C CYS A 122 -15.47 4.20 -0.27
N PRO A 123 -15.32 5.01 0.78
CA PRO A 123 -14.10 5.78 1.01
C PRO A 123 -12.84 4.91 0.90
N MET A 124 -11.73 5.54 0.50
CA MET A 124 -10.50 4.82 0.18
C MET A 124 -9.82 4.27 1.44
N PHE A 125 -9.64 2.94 1.50
CA PHE A 125 -9.01 2.23 2.61
C PHE A 125 -7.78 1.47 2.13
N GLN A 126 -6.61 2.11 2.20
CA GLN A 126 -5.32 1.50 1.82
C GLN A 126 -4.58 0.91 3.01
N LEU A 127 -5.28 0.00 3.69
CA LEU A 127 -4.80 -0.77 4.82
C LEU A 127 -4.87 -2.28 4.55
N PHE A 128 -4.03 -3.03 5.24
CA PHE A 128 -4.05 -4.49 5.24
C PHE A 128 -3.78 -5.03 6.65
N LEU A 129 -4.21 -6.27 6.90
CA LEU A 129 -3.94 -6.94 8.17
C LEU A 129 -2.48 -7.37 8.24
N TRP A 130 -1.86 -7.10 9.39
CA TRP A 130 -0.53 -7.58 9.71
C TRP A 130 -0.37 -7.65 11.22
N PRO A 131 -0.12 -8.84 11.81
CA PRO A 131 -0.02 -8.99 13.26
C PRO A 131 0.93 -7.97 13.90
N PRO A 132 0.58 -7.39 15.06
CA PRO A 132 -0.58 -7.73 15.90
C PRO A 132 -1.89 -7.02 15.52
N SER A 133 -1.92 -6.13 14.53
CA SER A 133 -3.11 -5.38 14.14
C SER A 133 -3.17 -5.22 12.61
N GLY A 134 -3.06 -4.00 12.09
CA GLY A 134 -2.86 -3.78 10.66
C GLY A 134 -1.70 -2.87 10.33
N ALA A 135 -1.57 -2.59 9.04
CA ALA A 135 -0.52 -1.77 8.47
C ALA A 135 -1.01 -0.97 7.25
N LEU A 136 -0.30 0.11 6.95
CA LEU A 136 -0.42 0.88 5.70
C LEU A 136 0.94 0.81 4.99
N PHE A 137 0.91 0.63 3.68
CA PHE A 137 2.08 0.92 2.86
C PHE A 137 1.64 1.57 1.54
N GLY A 138 1.94 2.85 1.38
CA GLY A 138 1.43 3.63 0.27
C GLY A 138 1.66 5.14 0.41
N GLN A 139 1.03 5.92 -0.46
CA GLN A 139 1.04 7.39 -0.45
C GLN A 139 -0.08 7.98 -1.31
N ALA A 140 -0.53 9.18 -0.96
CA ALA A 140 -1.42 9.98 -1.79
C ALA A 140 -0.70 10.52 -3.04
N TYR A 141 -1.40 10.52 -4.18
CA TYR A 141 -0.90 11.17 -5.38
C TYR A 141 -1.05 12.69 -5.27
N ASP A 142 0.06 13.41 -5.48
CA ASP A 142 0.14 14.86 -5.40
C ASP A 142 0.86 15.41 -6.65
N PRO A 143 0.16 16.05 -7.60
CA PRO A 143 0.75 16.54 -8.84
C PRO A 143 1.79 17.65 -8.63
N THR A 144 1.85 18.27 -7.45
CA THR A 144 2.89 19.26 -7.13
C THR A 144 4.22 18.61 -6.76
N LYS A 145 4.19 17.32 -6.39
CA LYS A 145 5.36 16.53 -6.00
C LYS A 145 5.67 15.43 -7.02
N ASN A 146 4.65 14.86 -7.65
CA ASN A 146 4.77 13.80 -8.65
C ASN A 146 5.11 14.38 -10.02
N THR A 147 6.19 13.86 -10.61
CA THR A 147 6.58 14.27 -11.97
C THR A 147 5.62 13.61 -12.94
N THR A 148 4.55 14.32 -13.29
CA THR A 148 3.49 13.79 -14.15
C THR A 148 3.64 14.36 -15.56
N PRO A 149 3.73 13.51 -16.60
CA PRO A 149 3.79 13.97 -17.98
C PRO A 149 2.44 14.53 -18.44
N GLY A 150 2.47 15.34 -19.51
CA GLY A 150 1.26 15.87 -20.14
C GLY A 150 0.95 17.33 -19.76
N ASP A 151 -0.23 17.79 -20.15
CA ASP A 151 -0.68 19.16 -19.95
C ASP A 151 -0.99 19.43 -18.45
N PRO A 152 -0.37 20.45 -17.82
CA PRO A 152 -0.68 20.86 -16.45
C PRO A 152 -2.14 21.23 -16.21
N GLY A 153 -2.90 21.58 -17.26
CA GLY A 153 -4.32 21.91 -17.22
C GLY A 153 -5.27 20.70 -17.18
N LEU A 154 -4.76 19.47 -17.28
CA LEU A 154 -5.58 18.26 -17.20
C LEU A 154 -6.32 18.15 -15.86
N PRO A 155 -7.50 17.50 -15.82
CA PRO A 155 -8.15 17.13 -14.57
C PRO A 155 -7.22 16.33 -13.66
N TYR A 156 -7.38 16.48 -12.35
CA TYR A 156 -6.53 15.87 -11.33
C TYR A 156 -6.43 14.34 -11.49
N LEU A 157 -7.56 13.65 -11.71
CA LEU A 157 -7.57 12.20 -11.88
C LEU A 157 -6.96 11.72 -13.21
N GLU A 158 -7.00 12.54 -14.25
CA GLU A 158 -6.29 12.25 -15.50
C GLU A 158 -4.77 12.36 -15.32
N LYS A 159 -4.32 13.33 -14.52
CA LYS A 159 -2.90 13.41 -14.12
C LYS A 159 -2.47 12.16 -13.34
N ALA A 160 -3.32 11.64 -12.43
CA ALA A 160 -3.04 10.40 -11.70
C ALA A 160 -2.87 9.19 -12.64
N LYS A 161 -3.71 9.05 -13.67
CA LYS A 161 -3.55 8.01 -14.71
C LYS A 161 -2.22 8.14 -15.45
N LEU A 162 -1.86 9.36 -15.84
CA LEU A 162 -0.60 9.62 -16.55
C LEU A 162 0.62 9.33 -15.66
N TYR A 163 0.53 9.62 -14.36
CA TYR A 163 1.58 9.28 -13.41
C TYR A 163 1.88 7.78 -13.37
N ALA A 164 0.88 6.91 -13.53
CA ALA A 164 1.08 5.45 -13.57
C ALA A 164 1.98 4.98 -14.73
N THR A 165 2.19 5.81 -15.75
CA THR A 165 3.06 5.52 -16.90
C THR A 165 4.52 5.91 -16.68
N THR A 166 4.84 6.55 -15.55
CA THR A 166 6.18 7.09 -15.28
C THR A 166 7.12 6.04 -14.69
N ALA A 167 8.43 6.17 -14.97
CA ALA A 167 9.45 5.34 -14.33
C ALA A 167 9.45 5.49 -12.80
N GLU A 168 9.19 6.71 -12.30
CA GLU A 168 9.06 6.98 -10.87
C GLU A 168 7.96 6.12 -10.23
N TYR A 169 6.78 6.06 -10.86
CA TYR A 169 5.70 5.20 -10.39
C TYR A 169 6.04 3.72 -10.49
N GLN A 170 6.70 3.27 -11.57
CA GLN A 170 7.07 1.86 -11.73
C GLN A 170 8.03 1.39 -10.63
N ASP A 171 8.95 2.26 -10.18
CA ASP A 171 9.81 1.98 -9.02
C ASP A 171 9.00 1.90 -7.72
N VAL A 172 8.02 2.79 -7.51
CA VAL A 172 7.09 2.73 -6.36
C VAL A 172 6.30 1.43 -6.37
N ARG A 173 5.68 1.08 -7.50
CA ARG A 173 4.89 -0.13 -7.68
C ARG A 173 5.74 -1.35 -7.36
N LYS A 174 6.94 -1.44 -7.92
CA LYS A 174 7.88 -2.55 -7.66
C LYS A 174 8.27 -2.63 -6.18
N MET A 175 8.50 -1.50 -5.53
CA MET A 175 8.82 -1.44 -4.11
C MET A 175 7.65 -1.94 -3.25
N ILE A 176 6.45 -1.36 -3.40
CA ILE A 176 5.30 -1.73 -2.56
C ILE A 176 4.93 -3.19 -2.80
N THR A 177 4.88 -3.64 -4.06
CA THR A 177 4.53 -5.03 -4.40
C THR A 177 5.58 -6.07 -3.99
N SER A 178 6.78 -5.64 -3.57
CA SER A 178 7.80 -6.54 -3.02
C SER A 178 7.63 -6.82 -1.52
N LEU A 179 6.70 -6.13 -0.84
CA LEU A 179 6.44 -6.31 0.59
C LEU A 179 6.06 -7.78 0.87
N ARG A 180 6.70 -8.35 1.87
CA ARG A 180 6.59 -9.77 2.24
C ARG A 180 6.96 -10.00 3.71
N PRO A 181 6.54 -11.13 4.30
CA PRO A 181 7.08 -11.58 5.57
C PRO A 181 8.62 -11.65 5.52
N ALA A 182 9.31 -11.18 6.55
CA ALA A 182 10.74 -11.42 6.68
C ALA A 182 10.96 -12.88 7.13
N GLY A 183 12.03 -13.51 6.63
CA GLY A 183 12.29 -14.94 6.77
C GLY A 183 12.53 -15.48 8.20
N ASN A 184 12.25 -14.70 9.24
CA ASN A 184 12.44 -15.09 10.65
C ASN A 184 11.14 -15.08 11.49
N GLY A 185 9.98 -14.76 10.91
CA GLY A 185 8.73 -14.52 11.66
C GLY A 185 7.69 -15.65 11.71
N GLY A 186 7.94 -16.84 11.15
CA GLY A 186 6.89 -17.88 11.10
C GLY A 186 7.35 -19.23 10.57
N ALA A 187 8.12 -19.97 11.36
CA ALA A 187 8.34 -21.40 11.14
C ALA A 187 8.74 -22.12 12.44
N THR A 188 7.81 -22.23 13.39
CA THR A 188 7.86 -23.27 14.43
C THR A 188 6.52 -23.99 14.48
N GLY A 189 6.36 -24.91 13.52
CA GLY A 189 5.21 -25.80 13.41
C GLY A 189 5.59 -27.16 12.82
N THR A 190 6.79 -27.68 13.09
CA THR A 190 7.09 -29.10 12.85
C THR A 190 6.54 -29.93 14.01
N GLY A 191 5.23 -30.12 14.01
CA GLY A 191 4.58 -31.18 14.79
C GLY A 191 4.54 -32.44 13.92
N THR A 192 5.53 -33.30 14.08
CA THR A 192 5.51 -34.68 13.55
C THR A 192 4.27 -35.40 14.08
N VAL A 193 3.32 -35.70 13.19
CA VAL A 193 2.24 -36.65 13.49
C VAL A 193 2.85 -38.05 13.42
N THR A 194 3.18 -38.60 14.58
CA THR A 194 3.51 -40.02 14.71
C THR A 194 2.19 -40.79 14.69
N GLU A 195 1.98 -41.56 13.63
CA GLU A 195 0.94 -42.59 13.53
C GLU A 195 1.15 -43.65 14.64
N PRO A 196 0.11 -44.04 15.40
CA PRO A 196 0.20 -45.24 16.22
C PRO A 196 -0.20 -46.47 15.39
N ALA A 197 0.78 -47.31 15.12
CA ALA A 197 0.56 -48.70 14.75
C ALA A 197 0.14 -49.51 15.98
N LYS A 198 -1.10 -50.01 16.01
CA LYS A 198 -1.47 -51.45 15.95
C LYS A 198 -2.88 -51.68 16.49
#